data_AF-A0A2S7R5K5-F1
#
_entry.id   AF-A0A2S7R5K5-F1
#
_cell.length_a   1.000
_cell.length_b   1.000
_cell.length_c   1.000
_cell.angle_alpha   90.00
_cell.angle_beta   90.00
_cell.angle_gamma   90.00
#
_symmetry.space_group_name_H-M   'P 1'
#
loop_
_entity.id
_entity.type
_entity.pdbx_description
1 polymer ?
#
loop_
_entity_poly.entity_id
_entity_poly.type
_entity_poly.pdbx_seq_one_letter_code
_entity_poly.pdbx_strand_id
1 'polypeptide(L)'
;MPSKSTDTSRSSSRYVLVEGDTQPTWAPTEHPEDGSVEPIAIVGMSCKLPGDVNSPSQLWDMLVNGRSGQCDLPSDRWNIDAFYHPKGGDRPGSMDTKGGYFIKDDIRNFENTFFGINNLEATYMDPQQRKLLEVVFECFESAGVTLEDMSGSNTGCYVGNFTMDFLMMQGRDPEYFHRYTATGMGTTILANRVNHVFNLQGPR
;
A
#
# COMPACT_ATOMS: atom_id res chain seq x y z
N MET A 1 58.18 -0.82 37.83
CA MET A 1 57.01 -1.09 38.71
C MET A 1 56.31 0.24 38.99
N PRO A 2 54.96 0.32 39.03
CA PRO A 2 53.96 -0.68 38.65
C PRO A 2 52.89 -0.19 37.66
N SER A 3 52.44 -1.17 36.86
CA SER A 3 51.06 -1.46 36.42
C SER A 3 50.13 -0.34 35.96
N LYS A 4 49.71 -0.40 34.68
CA LYS A 4 48.31 -0.12 34.33
C LYS A 4 47.73 -1.31 33.56
N SER A 5 46.64 -1.77 34.15
CA SER A 5 45.75 -2.87 33.82
C SER A 5 45.17 -2.79 32.43
N THR A 6 45.02 -3.96 31.83
CA THR A 6 44.02 -4.31 30.83
C THR A 6 42.63 -3.78 31.22
N ASP A 7 41.96 -3.10 30.29
CA ASP A 7 40.50 -3.09 30.24
C ASP A 7 40.03 -3.19 28.78
N THR A 8 39.82 -4.43 28.36
CA THR A 8 39.04 -4.81 27.17
C THR A 8 37.57 -4.53 27.47
N SER A 9 37.10 -3.31 27.21
CA SER A 9 35.67 -3.02 27.22
C SER A 9 35.02 -3.54 25.94
N ARG A 10 34.58 -4.80 25.99
CA ARG A 10 33.54 -5.33 25.11
C ARG A 10 32.32 -4.41 25.22
N SER A 11 31.98 -3.72 24.13
CA SER A 11 30.71 -3.01 24.00
C SER A 11 29.58 -4.03 24.01
N SER A 12 29.00 -4.29 25.18
CA SER A 12 27.79 -5.10 25.32
C SER A 12 26.61 -4.28 24.81
N SER A 13 26.06 -4.66 23.66
CA SER A 13 24.78 -4.17 23.19
C SER A 13 23.71 -4.55 24.23
N ARG A 14 23.26 -3.59 25.03
CA ARG A 14 22.16 -3.79 25.98
C ARG A 14 20.86 -3.70 25.17
N TYR A 15 20.22 -4.84 24.95
CA TYR A 15 18.81 -4.86 24.60
C TYR A 15 18.03 -4.25 25.77
N VAL A 16 17.35 -3.14 25.52
CA VAL A 16 16.35 -2.60 26.45
C VAL A 16 15.08 -3.41 26.21
N LEU A 17 14.77 -4.32 27.13
CA LEU A 17 13.45 -4.93 27.19
C LEU A 17 12.47 -3.83 27.61
N VAL A 18 11.55 -3.46 26.71
CA VAL A 18 10.41 -2.61 27.06
C VAL A 18 9.33 -3.53 27.62
N GLU A 19 9.34 -3.72 28.93
CA GLU A 19 8.15 -4.19 29.65
C GLU A 19 7.23 -2.98 29.82
N GLY A 20 6.19 -2.93 28.99
CA GLY A 20 5.18 -1.87 29.01
C GLY A 20 3.78 -2.48 28.94
N ASP A 21 3.15 -2.63 30.10
CA ASP A 21 1.72 -2.92 30.30
C ASP A 21 0.86 -1.74 29.80
N THR A 22 0.80 -1.52 28.49
CA THR A 22 -0.16 -0.59 27.90
C THR A 22 -1.03 -1.35 26.91
N GLN A 23 -2.15 -1.86 27.42
CA GLN A 23 -3.27 -2.35 26.61
C GLN A 23 -3.78 -1.21 25.71
N PRO A 24 -3.88 -1.40 24.38
CA PRO A 24 -4.40 -0.37 23.49
C PRO A 24 -5.91 -0.17 23.71
N THR A 25 -6.33 1.09 23.84
CA THR A 25 -7.69 1.54 24.22
C THR A 25 -8.73 1.48 23.09
N TRP A 26 -8.66 0.50 22.20
CA TRP A 26 -9.77 0.26 21.27
C TRP A 26 -10.74 -0.71 21.95
N ALA A 27 -11.84 -0.19 22.50
CA ALA A 27 -12.87 -1.02 23.11
C ALA A 27 -13.63 -1.79 22.02
N PRO A 28 -13.84 -3.11 22.15
CA PRO A 28 -14.65 -3.86 21.20
C PRO A 28 -16.13 -3.54 21.38
N THR A 29 -16.82 -3.41 20.25
CA THR A 29 -18.28 -3.43 20.13
C THR A 29 -18.83 -4.75 20.70
N GLU A 30 -20.02 -4.69 21.34
CA GLU A 30 -20.72 -5.75 22.07
C GLU A 30 -20.32 -7.20 21.71
N HIS A 31 -19.72 -7.90 22.68
CA HIS A 31 -19.34 -9.31 22.59
C HIS A 31 -20.54 -10.24 22.82
N PRO A 32 -20.61 -11.40 22.15
CA PRO A 32 -21.50 -12.49 22.54
C PRO A 32 -21.22 -12.92 24.00
N GLU A 33 -22.27 -13.34 24.73
CA GLU A 33 -22.27 -13.56 26.19
C GLU A 33 -21.28 -14.62 26.74
N ASP A 34 -20.43 -15.25 25.92
CA ASP A 34 -19.42 -16.22 26.39
C ASP A 34 -17.99 -15.66 26.57
N GLY A 35 -17.74 -14.40 26.19
CA GLY A 35 -16.45 -13.73 26.41
C GLY A 35 -15.27 -14.29 25.62
N SER A 36 -15.48 -15.26 24.73
CA SER A 36 -14.45 -15.72 23.80
C SER A 36 -14.50 -14.90 22.50
N VAL A 37 -13.37 -14.28 22.16
CA VAL A 37 -13.20 -13.64 20.85
C VAL A 37 -12.85 -14.74 19.86
N GLU A 38 -13.69 -14.92 18.82
CA GLU A 38 -13.40 -15.85 17.74
C GLU A 38 -12.12 -15.41 17.00
N PRO A 39 -11.08 -16.26 16.91
CA PRO A 39 -9.88 -15.93 16.15
C PRO A 39 -10.16 -15.79 14.65
N ILE A 40 -9.60 -14.76 14.02
CA ILE A 40 -9.73 -14.53 12.57
C ILE A 40 -8.52 -15.11 11.84
N ALA A 41 -8.76 -16.00 10.88
CA ALA A 41 -7.72 -16.58 10.05
C ALA A 41 -7.34 -15.65 8.89
N ILE A 42 -6.03 -15.48 8.66
CA ILE A 42 -5.50 -14.86 7.44
C ILE A 42 -5.27 -15.98 6.43
N VAL A 43 -6.13 -16.07 5.42
CA VAL A 43 -6.15 -17.19 4.45
C VAL A 43 -5.44 -16.88 3.13
N GLY A 44 -5.20 -15.60 2.81
CA GLY A 44 -4.49 -15.18 1.61
C GLY A 44 -3.86 -13.80 1.78
N MET A 45 -2.87 -13.51 0.94
CA MET A 45 -2.15 -12.23 0.94
C MET A 45 -1.55 -11.94 -0.42
N SER A 46 -1.59 -10.68 -0.85
CA SER A 46 -0.81 -10.17 -1.98
C SER A 46 -0.29 -8.76 -1.66
N CYS A 47 0.81 -8.36 -2.30
CA CYS A 47 1.36 -7.03 -2.16
C CYS A 47 2.16 -6.61 -3.40
N LYS A 48 2.09 -5.32 -3.73
CA LYS A 48 3.03 -4.64 -4.64
C LYS A 48 3.79 -3.59 -3.85
N LEU A 49 5.09 -3.77 -3.73
CA LEU A 49 5.95 -2.96 -2.88
C LEU A 49 7.26 -2.56 -3.62
N PRO A 50 7.93 -1.50 -3.14
CA PRO A 50 9.26 -1.12 -3.61
C PRO A 50 10.30 -2.25 -3.45
N GLY A 51 11.36 -2.23 -4.27
CA GLY A 51 12.45 -3.22 -4.18
C GLY A 51 12.17 -4.55 -4.91
N ASP A 52 11.42 -4.50 -6.02
CA ASP A 52 11.05 -5.65 -6.85
C ASP A 52 10.19 -6.69 -6.11
N VAL A 53 9.34 -6.22 -5.19
CA VAL A 53 8.46 -7.06 -4.38
C VAL A 53 7.04 -7.03 -4.94
N ASN A 54 6.67 -8.11 -5.62
CA ASN A 54 5.34 -8.29 -6.23
C ASN A 54 4.55 -9.45 -5.60
N SER A 55 5.04 -10.00 -4.49
CA SER A 55 4.39 -11.07 -3.73
C SER A 55 4.91 -11.14 -2.28
N PRO A 56 4.16 -11.76 -1.36
CA PRO A 56 4.60 -11.98 0.03
C PRO A 56 5.89 -12.79 0.14
N SER A 57 6.11 -13.77 -0.75
CA SER A 57 7.37 -14.54 -0.77
C SER A 57 8.57 -13.66 -1.12
N GLN A 58 8.41 -12.75 -2.08
CA GLN A 58 9.47 -11.80 -2.43
C GLN A 58 9.71 -10.76 -1.33
N LEU A 59 8.65 -10.37 -0.60
CA LEU A 59 8.79 -9.54 0.60
C LEU A 59 9.62 -10.28 1.65
N TRP A 60 9.29 -11.55 1.91
CA TRP A 60 10.04 -12.38 2.86
C TRP A 60 11.52 -12.49 2.48
N ASP A 61 11.81 -12.78 1.22
CA ASP A 61 13.19 -12.84 0.73
C ASP A 61 13.92 -11.50 0.89
N MET A 62 13.25 -10.37 0.65
CA MET A 62 13.82 -9.04 0.86
C MET A 62 14.17 -8.81 2.33
N LEU A 63 13.27 -9.17 3.26
CA LEU A 63 13.44 -9.00 4.69
C LEU A 63 14.56 -9.89 5.25
N VAL A 64 14.58 -11.18 4.89
CA VAL A 64 15.60 -12.14 5.34
C VAL A 64 17.00 -11.72 4.88
N ASN A 65 17.11 -11.16 3.68
CA ASN A 65 18.38 -10.67 3.14
C ASN A 65 18.71 -9.23 3.55
N GLY A 66 17.87 -8.57 4.35
CA GLY A 66 18.08 -7.18 4.80
C GLY A 66 18.21 -6.17 3.65
N ARG A 67 17.55 -6.43 2.50
CA ARG A 67 17.63 -5.55 1.32
C ARG A 67 16.76 -4.31 1.51
N SER A 68 17.22 -3.17 0.99
CA SER A 68 16.44 -1.93 0.91
C SER A 68 15.80 -1.79 -0.48
N GLY A 69 14.55 -1.32 -0.52
CA GLY A 69 13.82 -1.02 -1.74
C GLY A 69 13.99 0.41 -2.23
N GLN A 70 14.95 1.15 -1.66
CA GLN A 70 15.23 2.52 -2.06
C GLN A 70 15.80 2.55 -3.48
N CYS A 71 15.30 3.46 -4.29
CA CYS A 71 15.76 3.69 -5.65
C CYS A 71 15.80 5.18 -5.97
N ASP A 72 16.52 5.53 -7.03
CA ASP A 72 16.45 6.85 -7.63
C ASP A 72 15.04 7.11 -8.16
N LEU A 73 14.67 8.39 -8.27
CA LEU A 73 13.37 8.76 -8.82
C LEU A 73 13.23 8.26 -10.27
N PRO A 74 12.18 7.47 -10.60
CA PRO A 74 11.99 7.03 -11.96
C PRO A 74 11.75 8.22 -12.90
N SER A 75 12.50 8.28 -14.00
CA SER A 75 12.47 9.41 -14.95
C SER A 75 11.12 9.60 -15.65
N ASP A 76 10.25 8.59 -15.61
CA ASP A 76 8.91 8.60 -16.16
C ASP A 76 7.84 9.16 -15.20
N ARG A 77 8.20 9.50 -13.94
CA ARG A 77 7.29 10.06 -12.95
C ARG A 77 7.24 11.59 -13.03
N TRP A 78 8.37 12.26 -12.80
CA TRP A 78 8.52 13.71 -12.98
C TRP A 78 9.99 14.10 -13.14
N ASN A 79 10.23 15.31 -13.65
CA ASN A 79 11.58 15.86 -13.79
C ASN A 79 12.17 16.21 -12.42
N ILE A 80 13.02 15.36 -11.86
CA ILE A 80 13.64 15.57 -10.56
C ILE A 80 14.51 16.83 -10.48
N ASP A 81 15.21 17.18 -11.57
CA ASP A 81 16.13 18.31 -11.59
C ASP A 81 15.40 19.65 -11.47
N ALA A 82 14.10 19.69 -11.80
CA ALA A 82 13.25 20.87 -11.61
C ALA A 82 12.87 21.11 -10.14
N PHE A 83 12.84 20.05 -9.32
CA PHE A 83 12.38 20.09 -7.92
C PHE A 83 13.50 19.90 -6.91
N TYR A 84 14.64 19.31 -7.29
CA TYR A 84 15.75 19.07 -6.36
C TYR A 84 16.44 20.37 -5.96
N HIS A 85 16.62 20.58 -4.66
CA HIS A 85 17.45 21.64 -4.10
C HIS A 85 18.25 21.11 -2.89
N PRO A 86 19.58 21.28 -2.83
CA PRO A 86 20.41 20.76 -1.73
C PRO A 86 20.01 21.28 -0.34
N LYS A 87 19.34 22.43 -0.29
CA LYS A 87 18.71 22.99 0.90
C LYS A 87 17.20 23.10 0.66
N GLY A 88 16.50 21.97 0.56
CA GLY A 88 15.09 21.91 0.15
C GLY A 88 14.19 22.83 0.98
N GLY A 89 14.47 22.97 2.28
CA GLY A 89 13.74 23.85 3.20
C GLY A 89 13.80 25.35 2.88
N ASP A 90 14.81 25.80 2.14
CA ASP A 90 14.99 27.23 1.81
C ASP A 90 14.14 27.67 0.61
N ARG A 91 13.62 26.71 -0.17
CA ARG A 91 12.85 26.98 -1.40
C ARG A 91 11.55 26.18 -1.40
N PRO A 92 10.39 26.82 -1.14
CA PRO A 92 9.09 26.16 -1.19
C PRO A 92 8.88 25.35 -2.46
N GLY A 93 8.33 24.14 -2.32
CA GLY A 93 8.09 23.22 -3.44
C GLY A 93 9.33 22.44 -3.92
N SER A 94 10.45 22.52 -3.20
CA SER A 94 11.66 21.75 -3.52
C SER A 94 11.79 20.49 -2.67
N MET A 95 12.54 19.51 -3.19
CA MET A 95 12.91 18.27 -2.52
C MET A 95 14.42 18.27 -2.24
N ASP A 96 14.84 17.77 -1.07
CA ASP A 96 16.25 17.57 -0.73
C ASP A 96 16.74 16.13 -0.96
N THR A 97 15.84 15.23 -1.34
CA THR A 97 16.14 13.85 -1.75
C THR A 97 16.08 13.69 -3.28
N LYS A 98 16.93 12.79 -3.82
CA LYS A 98 16.95 12.39 -5.23
C LYS A 98 16.28 11.06 -5.53
N GLY A 99 15.71 10.43 -4.52
CA GLY A 99 15.13 9.11 -4.62
C GLY A 99 14.12 8.86 -3.51
N GLY A 100 13.60 7.64 -3.51
CA GLY A 100 12.57 7.22 -2.57
C GLY A 100 12.27 5.75 -2.76
N TYR A 101 11.01 5.40 -2.55
CA TYR A 101 10.54 4.03 -2.64
C TYR A 101 9.40 3.98 -3.65
N PHE A 102 9.65 3.34 -4.78
CA PHE A 102 8.72 3.30 -5.90
C PHE A 102 8.44 1.86 -6.30
N ILE A 103 7.18 1.59 -6.66
CA ILE A 103 6.85 0.37 -7.38
C ILE A 103 7.50 0.45 -8.76
N LYS A 104 8.25 -0.60 -9.12
CA LYS A 104 8.98 -0.68 -10.38
C LYS A 104 8.05 -0.81 -11.58
N ASP A 105 6.95 -1.52 -11.41
CA ASP A 105 5.95 -1.70 -12.46
C ASP A 105 5.38 -0.34 -12.89
N ASP A 106 5.07 -0.24 -14.18
CA ASP A 106 4.42 0.95 -14.70
C ASP A 106 3.00 1.04 -14.14
N ILE A 107 2.76 2.04 -13.29
CA ILE A 107 1.48 2.30 -12.65
C ILE A 107 0.35 2.62 -13.65
N ARG A 108 0.70 2.90 -14.91
CA ARG A 108 -0.26 3.12 -16.00
C ARG A 108 -0.81 1.81 -16.55
N ASN A 109 -0.06 0.71 -16.44
CA ASN A 109 -0.46 -0.60 -16.95
C ASN A 109 -1.57 -1.18 -16.07
N PHE A 110 -2.64 -1.63 -16.72
CA PHE A 110 -3.81 -2.22 -16.07
C PHE A 110 -4.61 -3.05 -17.08
N GLU A 111 -4.86 -4.32 -16.77
CA GLU A 111 -5.66 -5.23 -17.60
C GLU A 111 -7.16 -4.95 -17.43
N ASN A 112 -7.61 -3.82 -17.96
CA ASN A 112 -8.95 -3.29 -17.72
C ASN A 112 -10.08 -4.19 -18.24
N THR A 113 -9.85 -4.91 -19.35
CA THR A 113 -10.85 -5.82 -19.94
C THR A 113 -11.16 -7.01 -19.04
N PHE A 114 -10.16 -7.54 -18.32
CA PHE A 114 -10.34 -8.60 -17.33
C PHE A 114 -11.31 -8.18 -16.22
N PHE A 115 -11.22 -6.91 -15.77
CA PHE A 115 -12.10 -6.35 -14.74
C PHE A 115 -13.41 -5.75 -15.28
N GLY A 116 -13.72 -5.92 -16.57
CA GLY A 116 -14.92 -5.36 -17.18
C GLY A 116 -14.95 -3.84 -17.28
N ILE A 117 -13.78 -3.19 -17.24
CA ILE A 117 -13.64 -1.73 -17.28
C ILE A 117 -13.27 -1.29 -18.69
N ASN A 118 -13.96 -0.28 -19.23
CA ASN A 118 -13.67 0.24 -20.56
C ASN A 118 -12.38 1.09 -20.58
N ASN A 119 -11.71 1.19 -21.74
CA ASN A 119 -10.42 1.88 -21.89
C ASN A 119 -10.47 3.36 -21.47
N LEU A 120 -11.59 4.04 -21.78
CA LEU A 120 -11.74 5.45 -21.47
C LEU A 120 -11.85 5.67 -19.96
N GLU A 121 -12.63 4.85 -19.26
CA GLU A 121 -12.71 4.88 -17.80
C GLU A 121 -11.36 4.58 -17.15
N ALA A 122 -10.66 3.54 -17.60
CA ALA A 122 -9.35 3.16 -17.08
C ALA A 122 -8.31 4.31 -17.16
N THR A 123 -8.42 5.18 -18.18
CA THR A 123 -7.55 6.35 -18.35
C THR A 123 -7.71 7.37 -17.21
N TYR A 124 -8.94 7.53 -16.71
CA TYR A 124 -9.26 8.49 -15.64
C TYR A 124 -9.30 7.85 -14.24
N MET A 125 -9.03 6.54 -14.14
CA MET A 125 -8.96 5.85 -12.85
C MET A 125 -7.62 6.10 -12.14
N ASP A 126 -7.69 6.37 -10.84
CA ASP A 126 -6.52 6.40 -9.96
C ASP A 126 -5.70 5.11 -10.10
N PRO A 127 -4.37 5.19 -10.34
CA PRO A 127 -3.49 4.03 -10.25
C PRO A 127 -3.68 3.19 -8.98
N GLN A 128 -4.03 3.81 -7.85
CA GLN A 128 -4.33 3.12 -6.59
C GLN A 128 -5.54 2.18 -6.73
N GLN A 129 -6.62 2.62 -7.40
CA GLN A 129 -7.79 1.77 -7.66
C GLN A 129 -7.44 0.61 -8.61
N ARG A 130 -6.64 0.88 -9.65
CA ARG A 130 -6.21 -0.13 -10.63
C ARG A 130 -5.37 -1.22 -9.98
N LYS A 131 -4.35 -0.83 -9.21
CA LYS A 131 -3.47 -1.78 -8.51
C LYS A 131 -4.21 -2.52 -7.40
N LEU A 132 -5.16 -1.88 -6.73
CA LEU A 132 -5.99 -2.56 -5.73
C LEU A 132 -6.77 -3.73 -6.34
N LEU A 133 -7.37 -3.56 -7.53
CA LEU A 133 -8.09 -4.64 -8.20
C LEU A 133 -7.20 -5.83 -8.53
N GLU A 134 -5.99 -5.57 -9.04
CA GLU A 134 -4.99 -6.61 -9.30
C GLU A 134 -4.57 -7.34 -8.01
N VAL A 135 -4.25 -6.59 -6.95
CA VAL A 135 -3.82 -7.16 -5.66
C VAL A 135 -4.93 -7.97 -4.99
N VAL A 136 -6.19 -7.54 -5.08
CA VAL A 136 -7.32 -8.30 -4.55
C VAL A 136 -7.51 -9.62 -5.32
N PHE A 137 -7.40 -9.58 -6.65
CA PHE A 137 -7.45 -10.80 -7.46
C PHE A 137 -6.33 -11.78 -7.08
N GLU A 138 -5.09 -11.30 -7.02
CA GLU A 138 -3.93 -12.13 -6.59
C GLU A 138 -4.08 -12.67 -5.16
N CYS A 139 -4.75 -11.91 -4.27
CA CYS A 139 -5.06 -12.35 -2.92
C CYS A 139 -6.07 -13.52 -2.90
N PHE A 140 -7.09 -13.48 -3.76
CA PHE A 140 -8.01 -14.61 -3.93
C PHE A 140 -7.29 -15.85 -4.46
N GLU A 141 -6.42 -15.70 -5.44
CA GLU A 141 -5.59 -16.81 -5.93
C GLU A 141 -4.69 -17.38 -4.83
N SER A 142 -4.05 -16.50 -4.03
CA SER A 142 -3.23 -16.93 -2.89
C SER A 142 -4.04 -17.65 -1.81
N ALA A 143 -5.33 -17.32 -1.65
CA ALA A 143 -6.24 -17.99 -0.72
C ALA A 143 -6.79 -19.32 -1.28
N GLY A 144 -6.57 -19.61 -2.56
CA GLY A 144 -7.13 -20.78 -3.23
C GLY A 144 -8.65 -20.70 -3.43
N VAL A 145 -9.22 -19.50 -3.46
CA VAL A 145 -10.64 -19.26 -3.72
C VAL A 145 -10.84 -18.79 -5.16
N THR A 146 -11.89 -19.27 -5.81
CA THR A 146 -12.21 -18.88 -7.19
C THR A 146 -13.03 -17.59 -7.23
N LEU A 147 -13.08 -16.93 -8.40
CA LEU A 147 -13.96 -15.77 -8.58
C LEU A 147 -15.44 -16.16 -8.45
N GLU A 148 -15.77 -17.39 -8.84
CA GLU A 148 -17.10 -17.97 -8.69
C GLU A 148 -17.49 -18.14 -7.21
N ASP A 149 -16.55 -18.55 -6.35
CA ASP A 149 -16.78 -18.66 -4.90
C ASP A 149 -17.04 -17.28 -4.26
N MET A 150 -16.34 -16.25 -4.74
CA MET A 150 -16.43 -14.90 -4.19
C MET A 150 -17.67 -14.14 -4.67
N SER A 151 -18.12 -14.39 -5.89
CA SER A 151 -19.25 -13.68 -6.50
C SER A 151 -20.56 -13.96 -5.74
N GLY A 152 -21.21 -12.90 -5.25
CA GLY A 152 -22.44 -12.99 -4.46
C GLY A 152 -22.23 -13.35 -2.98
N SER A 153 -20.99 -13.56 -2.55
CA SER A 153 -20.67 -13.93 -1.17
C SER A 153 -20.89 -12.77 -0.19
N ASN A 154 -21.12 -13.10 1.10
CA ASN A 154 -21.18 -12.13 2.19
C ASN A 154 -19.76 -11.68 2.63
N THR A 155 -18.99 -11.15 1.69
CA THR A 155 -17.62 -10.68 1.90
C THR A 155 -17.61 -9.16 2.02
N GLY A 156 -17.09 -8.63 3.14
CA GLY A 156 -16.86 -7.20 3.32
C GLY A 156 -15.52 -6.75 2.72
N CYS A 157 -15.44 -5.50 2.26
CA CYS A 157 -14.21 -4.91 1.74
C CYS A 157 -13.87 -3.63 2.50
N TYR A 158 -12.68 -3.61 3.12
CA TYR A 158 -12.20 -2.49 3.92
C TYR A 158 -10.87 -2.02 3.36
N VAL A 159 -10.78 -0.74 2.98
CA VAL A 159 -9.61 -0.18 2.31
C VAL A 159 -9.18 1.11 3.02
N GLY A 160 -7.90 1.18 3.40
CA GLY A 160 -7.27 2.40 3.88
C GLY A 160 -6.67 3.19 2.71
N ASN A 161 -6.93 4.50 2.66
CA ASN A 161 -6.29 5.42 1.73
C ASN A 161 -5.98 6.75 2.42
N PHE A 162 -4.90 7.40 2.00
CA PHE A 162 -4.48 8.69 2.53
C PHE A 162 -4.30 9.75 1.42
N THR A 163 -3.74 9.34 0.29
CA THR A 163 -3.32 10.23 -0.79
C THR A 163 -4.41 10.47 -1.83
N MET A 164 -4.38 11.65 -2.44
CA MET A 164 -5.30 12.09 -3.50
C MET A 164 -4.57 12.85 -4.62
N ASP A 165 -3.28 12.58 -4.80
CA ASP A 165 -2.39 13.28 -5.72
C ASP A 165 -2.89 13.22 -7.17
N PHE A 166 -3.41 12.08 -7.61
CA PHE A 166 -3.91 11.94 -8.97
C PHE A 166 -5.21 12.74 -9.21
N LEU A 167 -6.02 13.00 -8.17
CA LEU A 167 -7.19 13.90 -8.25
C LEU A 167 -6.71 15.33 -8.43
N MET A 168 -5.72 15.73 -7.62
CA MET A 168 -5.09 17.05 -7.70
C MET A 168 -4.44 17.26 -9.08
N MET A 169 -3.83 16.23 -9.66
CA MET A 169 -3.25 16.28 -11.01
C MET A 169 -4.32 16.45 -12.09
N GLN A 170 -5.41 15.66 -12.08
CA GLN A 170 -6.50 15.82 -13.04
C GLN A 170 -7.19 17.18 -12.91
N GLY A 171 -7.31 17.71 -11.69
CA GLY A 171 -7.91 19.01 -11.42
C GLY A 171 -7.08 20.22 -11.85
N ARG A 172 -5.83 20.03 -12.33
CA ARG A 172 -4.99 21.15 -12.81
C ARG A 172 -5.52 21.78 -14.09
N ASP A 173 -6.25 21.02 -14.89
CA ASP A 173 -6.86 21.50 -16.12
C ASP A 173 -8.37 21.20 -16.11
N PRO A 174 -9.21 22.20 -15.76
CA PRO A 174 -10.65 22.03 -15.69
C PRO A 174 -11.31 21.61 -17.00
N GLU A 175 -10.70 21.93 -18.16
CA GLU A 175 -11.25 21.57 -19.47
C GLU A 175 -11.16 20.05 -19.76
N TYR A 176 -10.28 19.35 -19.05
CA TYR A 176 -10.06 17.90 -19.18
C TYR A 176 -10.75 17.07 -18.09
N PHE A 177 -11.63 17.69 -17.30
CA PHE A 177 -12.35 16.99 -16.24
C PHE A 177 -13.43 16.07 -16.82
N HIS A 178 -13.09 14.80 -17.03
CA HIS A 178 -14.00 13.83 -17.62
C HIS A 178 -15.05 13.33 -16.62
N ARG A 179 -16.21 12.84 -17.09
CA ARG A 179 -17.26 12.27 -16.23
C ARG A 179 -16.80 11.09 -15.37
N TYR A 180 -15.77 10.36 -15.82
CA TYR A 180 -15.19 9.24 -15.07
C TYR A 180 -14.29 9.68 -13.92
N THR A 181 -13.92 10.96 -13.82
CA THR A 181 -13.08 11.46 -12.73
C THR A 181 -13.73 11.25 -11.37
N ALA A 182 -15.05 11.45 -11.26
CA ALA A 182 -15.77 11.28 -10.00
C ALA A 182 -15.66 9.84 -9.45
N THR A 183 -15.84 8.84 -10.32
CA THR A 183 -15.71 7.42 -9.96
C THR A 183 -14.26 6.92 -10.00
N GLY A 184 -13.37 7.62 -10.70
CA GLY A 184 -11.96 7.28 -10.82
C GLY A 184 -11.13 7.69 -9.60
N MET A 185 -11.63 8.65 -8.80
CA MET A 185 -10.83 9.29 -7.74
C MET A 185 -11.42 9.26 -6.33
N GLY A 186 -12.71 8.96 -6.17
CA GLY A 186 -13.33 8.98 -4.84
C GLY A 186 -12.68 7.96 -3.90
N THR A 187 -12.32 8.37 -2.68
CA THR A 187 -11.70 7.48 -1.69
C THR A 187 -12.62 6.32 -1.28
N THR A 188 -13.93 6.59 -1.16
CA THR A 188 -14.96 5.58 -0.94
C THR A 188 -15.13 4.63 -2.13
N ILE A 189 -14.69 5.03 -3.32
CA ILE A 189 -14.81 4.21 -4.53
C ILE A 189 -13.82 3.05 -4.53
N LEU A 190 -12.70 3.13 -3.78
CA LEU A 190 -11.75 2.02 -3.67
C LEU A 190 -12.43 0.71 -3.25
N ALA A 191 -13.09 0.71 -2.08
CA ALA A 191 -13.81 -0.47 -1.57
C ALA A 191 -15.06 -0.79 -2.43
N ASN A 192 -15.82 0.23 -2.83
CA ASN A 192 -17.02 0.03 -3.64
C ASN A 192 -16.72 -0.59 -5.01
N ARG A 193 -15.58 -0.25 -5.63
CA ARG A 193 -15.17 -0.80 -6.91
C ARG A 193 -14.76 -2.26 -6.78
N VAL A 194 -14.04 -2.63 -5.71
CA VAL A 194 -13.75 -4.04 -5.41
C VAL A 194 -15.05 -4.83 -5.26
N ASN A 195 -15.99 -4.32 -4.46
CA ASN A 195 -17.30 -4.96 -4.29
C ASN A 195 -18.05 -5.10 -5.62
N HIS A 196 -18.02 -4.06 -6.47
CA HIS A 196 -18.70 -4.08 -7.76
C HIS A 196 -18.06 -5.05 -8.75
N VAL A 197 -16.73 -5.04 -8.87
CA VAL A 197 -15.98 -5.86 -9.84
C VAL A 197 -16.07 -7.35 -9.48
N PHE A 198 -15.97 -7.69 -8.20
CA PHE A 198 -16.02 -9.09 -7.73
C PHE A 198 -17.39 -9.51 -7.19
N ASN A 199 -18.41 -8.66 -7.33
CA ASN A 199 -19.78 -8.90 -6.88
C ASN A 199 -19.90 -9.30 -5.38
N LEU A 200 -19.14 -8.65 -4.51
CA LEU A 200 -19.16 -8.91 -3.06
C LEU A 200 -20.37 -8.21 -2.41
N GLN A 201 -21.09 -8.92 -1.54
CA GLN A 201 -22.37 -8.47 -0.96
C GLN A 201 -22.31 -8.20 0.55
N GLY A 202 -21.10 -8.23 1.14
CA GLY A 202 -20.92 -7.90 2.55
C GLY A 202 -20.92 -6.39 2.85
N PRO A 203 -20.62 -6.02 4.10
CA PRO A 203 -20.60 -4.63 4.55
C PRO A 203 -19.63 -3.73 3.74
N ARG A 204 -19.99 -2.44 3.62
CA ARG A 204 -19.23 -1.39 2.93
C ARG A 204 -18.94 -0.22 3.86
#